data_AF-A0A412TFS3-F1
#
_entry.id   AF-A0A412TFS3-F1
#
_cell.length_a   1.000
_cell.length_b   1.000
_cell.length_c   1.000
_cell.angle_alpha   90.00
_cell.angle_beta   90.00
_cell.angle_gamma   90.00
#
_symmetry.space_group_name_H-M   'P 1'
#
loop_
_entity.id
_entity.type
_entity.pdbx_description
1 polymer ?
#
loop_
_entity_poly.entity_id
_entity_poly.type
_entity_poly.pdbx_seq_one_letter_code
_entity_poly.pdbx_strand_id
1 'polypeptide(L)'
;MFADPFILKETDDTLEILAEEALFLGGAATLVKLTVCTKTFQLVRRKKILSIKSHLSYPYILRWNDKVYILPENIASDKLKLYCYDEVREECIYVKTLLDMPVSDPNIVYENGKYWLFGGKKGCDQEELYLWCSDDNIWGNYYPKEGVCVKKGLRGSRMAGDFFRVNGQLYRPSQDCLEHYGAGTVIWCVDSVSLDRYEETEVAVLYPQPRSNYPDGLHTINFSDNWCVIDGLHIKPDFWRGGLLRLDKKFGLGFFD
;
A
#
# COMPACT_ATOMS: atom_id res chain seq x y z
N MET A 1 12.53 3.27 8.29
CA MET A 1 12.19 2.28 7.25
C MET A 1 11.25 2.98 6.28
N PHE A 2 11.34 2.70 4.99
CA PHE A 2 10.37 3.18 3.99
C PHE A 2 9.56 2.01 3.46
N ALA A 3 8.27 2.22 3.23
CA ALA A 3 7.34 1.24 2.68
C ALA A 3 6.29 1.97 1.81
N ASP A 4 5.50 1.20 1.08
CA ASP A 4 4.41 1.68 0.22
C ASP A 4 4.82 2.81 -0.73
N PRO A 5 5.78 2.58 -1.66
CA PRO A 5 6.26 3.63 -2.55
C PRO A 5 5.25 3.91 -3.68
N PHE A 6 4.80 5.16 -3.82
CA PHE A 6 3.98 5.64 -4.95
C PHE A 6 4.72 6.72 -5.74
N ILE A 7 4.76 6.58 -7.08
CA ILE A 7 5.48 7.55 -7.92
C ILE A 7 4.65 8.83 -8.06
N LEU A 8 5.18 9.93 -7.51
CA LEU A 8 4.57 11.26 -7.60
C LEU A 8 4.87 11.91 -8.94
N LYS A 9 6.15 11.95 -9.31
CA LYS A 9 6.63 12.67 -10.49
C LYS A 9 7.93 12.05 -11.00
N GLU A 10 8.07 12.04 -12.31
CA GLU A 10 9.27 11.60 -13.01
C GLU A 10 9.84 12.75 -13.84
N THR A 11 11.16 12.88 -13.83
CA THR A 11 11.94 13.76 -14.71
C THR A 11 13.16 12.99 -15.24
N ASP A 12 13.90 13.56 -16.18
CA ASP A 12 15.10 12.93 -16.75
C ASP A 12 16.15 12.56 -15.69
N ASP A 13 16.28 13.37 -14.62
CA ASP A 13 17.33 13.23 -13.61
C ASP A 13 16.83 12.69 -12.26
N THR A 14 15.52 12.80 -11.99
CA THR A 14 14.95 12.46 -10.68
C THR A 14 13.62 11.74 -10.75
N LEU A 15 13.42 10.85 -9.78
CA LEU A 15 12.15 10.20 -9.48
C LEU A 15 11.68 10.68 -8.09
N GLU A 16 10.51 11.31 -8.03
CA GLU A 16 9.85 11.70 -6.79
C GLU A 16 8.84 10.63 -6.38
N ILE A 17 8.98 10.13 -5.15
CA ILE A 17 8.21 9.00 -4.61
C ILE A 17 7.58 9.44 -3.29
N LEU A 18 6.29 9.19 -3.10
CA LEU A 18 5.65 9.23 -1.79
C LEU A 18 5.80 7.87 -1.12
N ALA A 19 6.12 7.85 0.17
CA ALA A 19 6.27 6.61 0.91
C ALA A 19 5.81 6.79 2.36
N GLU A 20 5.45 5.68 2.97
CA GLU A 20 5.44 5.57 4.43
C GLU A 20 6.87 5.66 4.96
N GLU A 21 7.05 6.36 6.08
CA GLU A 21 8.26 6.27 6.89
C GLU A 21 7.92 5.87 8.33
N ALA A 22 8.34 4.67 8.71
CA ALA A 22 8.31 4.18 10.08
C ALA A 22 9.64 4.46 10.81
N LEU A 23 9.55 5.08 11.99
CA LEU A 23 10.69 5.38 12.86
C LEU A 23 10.85 4.28 13.92
N PHE A 24 12.04 3.68 14.02
CA PHE A 24 12.34 2.56 14.92
C PHE A 24 12.18 2.88 16.43
N LEU A 25 12.07 4.16 16.82
CA LEU A 25 12.05 4.63 18.22
C LEU A 25 10.65 5.03 18.72
N GLY A 26 9.57 4.57 18.09
CA GLY A 26 8.22 4.62 18.68
C GLY A 26 7.37 5.85 18.33
N GLY A 27 7.47 6.35 17.09
CA GLY A 27 6.52 7.35 16.55
C GLY A 27 5.52 6.70 15.58
N ALA A 28 4.32 7.29 15.46
CA ALA A 28 3.41 6.94 14.38
C ALA A 28 4.09 7.15 13.02
N ALA A 29 3.93 6.22 12.08
CA ALA A 29 4.47 6.38 10.75
C ALA A 29 3.88 7.61 10.06
N THR A 30 4.70 8.24 9.22
CA THR A 30 4.39 9.50 8.55
C THR A 30 4.57 9.36 7.06
N LEU A 31 3.93 10.21 6.29
CA LEU A 31 4.17 10.25 4.85
C LEU A 31 5.34 11.17 4.53
N VAL A 32 6.22 10.69 3.67
CA VAL A 32 7.40 11.41 3.19
C VAL A 32 7.39 11.45 1.66
N LYS A 33 7.99 12.50 1.11
CA LYS A 33 8.46 12.55 -0.27
C LYS A 33 9.96 12.26 -0.30
N LEU A 34 10.33 11.32 -1.15
CA LEU A 34 11.69 10.92 -1.46
C LEU A 34 12.02 11.40 -2.87
N THR A 35 13.17 12.02 -3.07
CA THR A 35 13.71 12.36 -4.39
C THR A 35 14.93 11.50 -4.63
N VAL A 36 14.87 10.65 -5.66
CA VAL A 36 15.93 9.71 -6.02
C VAL A 36 16.56 10.15 -7.34
N CYS A 37 17.89 10.10 -7.46
CA CYS A 37 18.56 10.34 -8.74
C CYS A 37 18.41 9.11 -9.63
N THR A 38 17.86 9.29 -10.84
CA THR A 38 17.59 8.18 -11.80
C THR A 38 18.87 7.53 -12.33
N LYS A 39 20.00 8.27 -12.35
CA LYS A 39 21.29 7.77 -12.85
C LYS A 39 22.06 6.94 -11.83
N THR A 40 21.97 7.28 -10.55
CA THR A 40 22.76 6.66 -9.48
C THR A 40 21.94 5.81 -8.52
N PHE A 41 20.61 5.89 -8.59
CA PHE A 41 19.66 5.27 -7.66
C PHE A 41 19.85 5.71 -6.20
N GLN A 42 20.52 6.84 -5.98
CA GLN A 42 20.75 7.38 -4.64
C GLN A 42 19.61 8.30 -4.21
N LEU A 43 19.20 8.18 -2.96
CA LEU A 43 18.29 9.12 -2.31
C LEU A 43 18.99 10.48 -2.16
N VAL A 44 18.49 11.48 -2.88
CA VAL A 44 19.01 12.85 -2.89
C VAL A 44 18.37 13.68 -1.78
N ARG A 45 17.06 13.49 -1.57
CA ARG A 45 16.30 14.31 -0.61
C ARG A 45 15.15 13.51 0.00
N ARG A 46 14.90 13.77 1.29
CA ARG A 46 13.75 13.26 2.03
C ARG A 46 13.06 14.42 2.74
N LYS A 47 11.75 14.56 2.51
CA LYS A 47 10.90 15.61 3.10
C LYS A 47 9.65 14.96 3.68
N LYS A 48 9.34 15.25 4.93
CA LYS A 48 8.06 14.88 5.55
C LYS A 48 6.95 15.77 4.98
N ILE A 49 5.85 15.16 4.53
CA ILE A 49 4.73 15.86 3.86
C ILE A 49 3.42 15.79 4.65
N LEU A 50 3.24 14.76 5.47
CA LEU A 50 2.09 14.62 6.36
C LEU A 50 2.48 13.84 7.62
N SER A 51 2.17 14.41 8.78
CA SER A 51 2.41 13.79 10.08
C SER A 51 1.28 14.14 11.02
N ILE A 52 0.69 13.12 11.63
CA ILE A 52 -0.40 13.24 12.59
C ILE A 52 -0.09 12.32 13.78
N LYS A 53 -1.03 12.23 14.74
CA LYS A 53 -0.85 11.40 15.93
C LYS A 53 -0.99 9.89 15.67
N SER A 54 -1.75 9.51 14.64
CA SER A 54 -1.97 8.12 14.25
C SER A 54 -1.10 7.71 13.06
N HIS A 55 -0.97 6.39 12.87
CA HIS A 55 -0.20 5.79 11.78
C HIS A 55 -0.76 6.18 10.42
N LEU A 56 0.12 6.55 9.49
CA LEU A 56 -0.17 6.78 8.08
C LEU A 56 0.70 5.89 7.22
N SER A 57 0.08 5.17 6.30
CA SER A 57 0.71 4.28 5.33
C SER A 57 0.04 4.45 3.97
N TYR A 58 0.50 3.71 2.96
CA TYR A 58 -0.14 3.59 1.64
C TYR A 58 -0.61 4.94 1.05
N PRO A 59 0.31 5.85 0.66
CA PRO A 59 -0.02 7.20 0.20
C PRO A 59 -0.58 7.21 -1.23
N TYR A 60 -1.73 6.55 -1.46
CA TYR A 60 -2.35 6.45 -2.78
C TYR A 60 -2.51 7.84 -3.42
N ILE A 61 -2.01 7.96 -4.65
CA ILE A 61 -1.95 9.21 -5.41
C ILE A 61 -3.08 9.23 -6.43
N LEU A 62 -3.93 10.23 -6.34
CA LEU A 62 -5.01 10.46 -7.30
C LEU A 62 -4.79 11.78 -8.03
N ARG A 63 -4.74 11.72 -9.36
CA ARG A 63 -4.55 12.89 -10.22
C ARG A 63 -5.89 13.34 -10.80
N TRP A 64 -6.26 14.60 -10.56
CA TRP A 64 -7.54 15.15 -11.03
C TRP A 64 -7.45 16.66 -11.26
N ASN A 65 -7.86 17.14 -12.43
CA ASN A 65 -7.83 18.56 -12.82
C ASN A 65 -6.50 19.26 -12.47
N ASP A 66 -5.39 18.70 -12.97
CA ASP A 66 -4.01 19.18 -12.77
C ASP A 66 -3.57 19.29 -11.30
N LYS A 67 -4.26 18.59 -10.39
CA LYS A 67 -3.91 18.51 -8.97
C LYS A 67 -3.63 17.09 -8.55
N VAL A 68 -2.78 16.98 -7.53
CA VAL A 68 -2.50 15.73 -6.85
C VAL A 68 -3.27 15.70 -5.54
N TYR A 69 -4.00 14.61 -5.35
CA TYR A 69 -4.67 14.26 -4.11
C TYR A 69 -4.06 13.00 -3.53
N ILE A 70 -4.06 12.90 -2.21
CA ILE A 70 -3.52 11.76 -1.48
C ILE A 70 -4.63 11.20 -0.59
N LEU A 71 -4.81 9.90 -0.69
CA LEU A 71 -5.77 9.13 0.09
C LEU A 71 -5.01 8.08 0.90
N PRO A 72 -4.42 8.46 2.05
CA PRO A 72 -3.58 7.54 2.78
C PRO A 72 -4.40 6.53 3.58
N GLU A 73 -3.83 5.35 3.80
CA GLU A 73 -4.34 4.44 4.83
C GLU A 73 -4.19 5.09 6.22
N ASN A 74 -5.26 5.00 7.00
CA ASN A 74 -5.27 5.40 8.40
C ASN A 74 -6.34 4.60 9.17
N ILE A 75 -6.02 3.36 9.53
CA ILE A 75 -6.96 2.47 10.23
C ILE A 75 -7.40 2.99 11.62
N ALA A 76 -6.65 3.93 12.20
CA ALA A 76 -6.91 4.50 13.50
C ALA A 76 -7.71 5.83 13.49
N SER A 77 -8.02 6.40 12.32
CA SER A 77 -8.76 7.69 12.22
C SER A 77 -10.28 7.55 12.26
N ASP A 78 -10.78 6.31 12.21
CA ASP A 78 -12.18 5.94 11.96
C ASP A 78 -12.79 6.52 10.67
N LYS A 79 -11.97 7.11 9.78
CA LYS A 79 -12.40 7.85 8.60
C LYS A 79 -11.39 7.80 7.47
N LEU A 80 -11.86 7.62 6.24
CA LEU A 80 -11.07 7.78 5.03
C LEU A 80 -10.99 9.26 4.65
N LYS A 81 -9.81 9.87 4.80
CA LYS A 81 -9.62 11.32 4.62
C LYS A 81 -8.84 11.61 3.34
N LEU A 82 -9.36 12.55 2.56
CA LEU A 82 -8.74 13.05 1.35
C LEU A 82 -7.89 14.29 1.66
N TYR A 83 -6.68 14.31 1.13
CA TYR A 83 -5.78 15.45 1.19
C TYR A 83 -5.43 15.94 -0.21
N CYS A 84 -5.22 17.24 -0.39
CA CYS A 84 -4.62 17.83 -1.58
C CYS A 84 -3.13 18.01 -1.30
N TYR A 85 -2.28 17.57 -2.21
CA TYR A 85 -0.85 17.83 -2.12
C TYR A 85 -0.55 19.23 -2.68
N ASP A 86 0.05 20.08 -1.85
CA ASP A 86 0.56 21.39 -2.25
C ASP A 86 2.01 21.21 -2.72
N GLU A 87 2.26 21.29 -4.02
CA GLU A 87 3.59 21.06 -4.60
C GLU A 87 4.62 22.11 -4.17
N VAL A 88 4.18 23.34 -3.89
CA VAL A 88 5.08 24.45 -3.53
C VAL A 88 5.52 24.31 -2.07
N ARG A 89 4.59 23.97 -1.18
CA ARG A 89 4.89 23.76 0.26
C ARG A 89 5.43 22.35 0.54
N GLU A 90 5.15 21.42 -0.36
CA GLU A 90 5.39 19.98 -0.20
C GLU A 90 4.69 19.42 1.03
N GLU A 91 3.40 19.75 1.19
CA GLU A 91 2.58 19.38 2.34
C GLU A 91 1.19 18.89 1.90
N CYS A 92 0.59 18.01 2.69
CA CYS A 92 -0.76 17.52 2.46
C CYS A 92 -1.79 18.34 3.23
N ILE A 93 -2.69 19.01 2.52
CA ILE A 93 -3.75 19.84 3.07
C ILE A 93 -5.04 19.03 3.11
N TYR A 94 -5.68 18.89 4.28
CA TYR A 94 -6.96 18.19 4.40
C TYR A 94 -8.04 18.86 3.54
N VAL A 95 -8.77 18.04 2.77
CA VAL A 95 -9.87 18.50 1.91
C VAL A 95 -11.20 18.11 2.50
N LYS A 96 -11.45 16.80 2.65
CA LYS A 96 -12.71 16.27 3.15
C LYS A 96 -12.55 14.83 3.65
N THR A 97 -13.57 14.34 4.34
CA THR A 97 -13.76 12.90 4.58
C THR A 97 -14.52 12.32 3.39
N LEU A 98 -14.00 11.24 2.80
CA LEU A 98 -14.68 10.51 1.71
C LEU A 98 -15.61 9.43 2.25
N LEU A 99 -15.21 8.72 3.30
CA LEU A 99 -16.05 7.77 4.02
C LEU A 99 -15.91 7.96 5.53
N ASP A 100 -17.03 7.86 6.25
CA ASP A 100 -17.07 7.83 7.72
C ASP A 100 -16.71 6.44 8.27
N MET A 101 -15.69 5.81 7.67
CA MET A 101 -15.05 4.59 8.14
C MET A 101 -13.60 4.55 7.64
N PRO A 102 -12.68 3.86 8.34
CA PRO A 102 -11.34 3.67 7.84
C PRO A 102 -11.34 2.62 6.72
N VAL A 103 -10.50 2.81 5.72
CA VAL A 103 -10.27 1.86 4.61
C VAL A 103 -8.77 1.60 4.53
N SER A 104 -8.39 0.33 4.50
CA SER A 104 -7.00 -0.07 4.26
C SER A 104 -6.66 -0.02 2.78
N ASP A 105 -5.43 0.37 2.48
CA ASP A 105 -4.87 0.47 1.14
C ASP A 105 -5.86 0.97 0.05
N PRO A 106 -6.45 2.17 0.21
CA PRO A 106 -7.56 2.61 -0.61
C PRO A 106 -7.09 2.99 -2.03
N ASN A 107 -7.80 2.52 -3.06
CA ASN A 107 -7.59 2.93 -4.46
C ASN A 107 -8.92 3.32 -5.11
N ILE A 108 -8.92 4.29 -6.02
CA ILE A 108 -10.12 4.67 -6.80
C ILE A 108 -9.84 4.53 -8.29
N VAL A 109 -10.65 3.74 -8.99
CA VAL A 109 -10.57 3.56 -10.45
C VAL A 109 -11.88 3.95 -11.13
N TYR A 110 -11.79 4.54 -12.32
CA TYR A 110 -12.94 4.78 -13.19
C TYR A 110 -13.09 3.64 -14.19
N GLU A 111 -14.22 2.95 -14.13
CA GLU A 111 -14.53 1.79 -14.99
C GLU A 111 -16.04 1.71 -15.21
N ASN A 112 -16.47 1.39 -16.44
CA ASN A 112 -17.89 1.25 -16.80
C ASN A 112 -18.78 2.44 -16.40
N GLY A 113 -18.25 3.67 -16.54
CA GLY A 113 -19.02 4.89 -16.28
C GLY A 113 -19.13 5.29 -14.80
N LYS A 114 -18.49 4.57 -13.87
CA LYS A 114 -18.56 4.82 -12.43
C LYS A 114 -17.17 4.90 -11.81
N TYR A 115 -17.08 5.55 -10.65
CA TYR A 115 -15.89 5.54 -9.80
C TYR A 115 -16.01 4.42 -8.78
N TRP A 116 -15.01 3.56 -8.70
CA TRP A 116 -14.95 2.41 -7.81
C TRP A 116 -13.84 2.61 -6.80
N LEU A 117 -14.19 2.66 -5.52
CA LEU A 117 -13.24 2.66 -4.40
C LEU A 117 -13.02 1.22 -3.95
N PHE A 118 -11.77 0.80 -3.97
CA PHE A 118 -11.28 -0.49 -3.50
C PHE A 118 -10.53 -0.30 -2.18
N GLY A 119 -10.59 -1.30 -1.31
CA GLY A 119 -9.77 -1.37 -0.11
C GLY A 119 -10.30 -2.40 0.87
N GLY A 120 -9.62 -2.59 1.99
CA GLY A 120 -10.06 -3.49 3.06
C GLY A 120 -10.77 -2.74 4.19
N LYS A 121 -11.50 -3.49 5.01
CA LYS A 121 -12.10 -2.97 6.25
C LYS A 121 -11.23 -3.38 7.43
N LYS A 122 -11.13 -2.48 8.41
CA LYS A 122 -10.41 -2.71 9.67
C LYS A 122 -10.80 -4.06 10.30
N GLY A 123 -9.81 -4.92 10.50
CA GLY A 123 -9.97 -6.22 11.15
C GLY A 123 -10.11 -7.41 10.19
N CYS A 124 -10.33 -7.16 8.90
CA CYS A 124 -10.31 -8.17 7.83
C CYS A 124 -9.52 -7.68 6.61
N ASP A 125 -8.70 -6.65 6.78
CA ASP A 125 -8.00 -5.92 5.73
C ASP A 125 -6.86 -6.70 5.04
N GLN A 126 -6.47 -7.85 5.58
CA GLN A 126 -5.53 -8.77 4.92
C GLN A 126 -6.23 -9.77 4.00
N GLU A 127 -7.48 -10.12 4.31
CA GLU A 127 -8.16 -11.28 3.73
C GLU A 127 -9.40 -10.90 2.93
N GLU A 128 -9.97 -9.71 3.10
CA GLU A 128 -11.18 -9.27 2.40
C GLU A 128 -10.94 -7.99 1.60
N LEU A 129 -11.39 -8.00 0.34
CA LEU A 129 -11.45 -6.83 -0.53
C LEU A 129 -12.89 -6.32 -0.60
N TYR A 130 -13.07 -5.02 -0.38
CA TYR A 130 -14.35 -4.35 -0.46
C TYR A 130 -14.40 -3.34 -1.62
N LEU A 131 -15.59 -3.20 -2.20
CA LEU A 131 -15.93 -2.18 -3.18
C LEU A 131 -16.98 -1.21 -2.64
N TRP A 132 -16.78 0.05 -2.98
CA TRP A 132 -17.81 1.08 -2.99
C TRP A 132 -17.83 1.72 -4.36
N CYS A 133 -18.95 2.31 -4.76
CA CYS A 133 -19.04 3.04 -6.03
C CYS A 133 -19.67 4.42 -5.87
N SER A 134 -19.35 5.31 -6.79
CA SER A 134 -20.00 6.61 -6.94
C SER A 134 -20.32 6.87 -8.40
N ASP A 135 -21.56 7.31 -8.66
CA ASP A 135 -22.06 7.61 -10.00
C ASP A 135 -21.71 9.03 -10.46
N ASP A 136 -21.58 9.94 -9.50
CA ASP A 136 -21.57 11.37 -9.80
C ASP A 136 -20.17 11.86 -10.16
N ASN A 137 -19.22 11.69 -9.25
CA ASN A 137 -17.84 12.13 -9.41
C ASN A 137 -16.93 11.42 -8.41
N ILE A 138 -15.63 11.56 -8.61
CA ILE A 138 -14.58 10.92 -7.81
C ILE A 138 -14.58 11.33 -6.32
N TRP A 139 -15.20 12.46 -5.99
CA TRP A 139 -15.39 12.99 -4.63
C TRP A 139 -16.81 12.79 -4.09
N GLY A 140 -17.65 12.08 -4.85
CA GLY A 140 -19.07 11.89 -4.60
C GLY A 140 -19.32 11.03 -3.37
N ASN A 141 -20.60 10.74 -3.16
CA ASN A 141 -21.00 9.81 -2.12
C ASN A 141 -20.75 8.38 -2.61
N TYR A 142 -19.93 7.65 -1.88
CA TYR A 142 -19.64 6.25 -2.16
C TYR A 142 -20.66 5.34 -1.47
N TYR A 143 -21.18 4.36 -2.21
CA TYR A 143 -22.22 3.44 -1.76
C TYR A 143 -21.94 1.99 -2.22
N PRO A 144 -22.53 0.97 -1.58
CA PRO A 144 -23.32 1.05 -0.34
C PRO A 144 -22.45 1.48 0.84
N LYS A 145 -23.04 2.05 1.90
CA LYS A 145 -22.29 2.61 3.04
C LYS A 145 -21.27 1.63 3.62
N GLU A 146 -21.62 0.35 3.71
CA GLU A 146 -20.79 -0.69 4.31
C GLU A 146 -19.74 -1.30 3.36
N GLY A 147 -19.82 -0.98 2.07
CA GLY A 147 -19.09 -1.66 1.00
C GLY A 147 -19.66 -3.04 0.68
N VAL A 148 -19.27 -3.58 -0.48
CA VAL A 148 -19.55 -4.97 -0.88
C VAL A 148 -18.26 -5.75 -0.79
N CYS A 149 -18.21 -6.82 0.00
CA CYS A 149 -17.07 -7.73 0.01
C CYS A 149 -17.07 -8.54 -1.30
N VAL A 150 -16.03 -8.39 -2.11
CA VAL A 150 -15.94 -8.99 -3.45
C VAL A 150 -14.91 -10.10 -3.58
N LYS A 151 -13.96 -10.18 -2.63
CA LYS A 151 -12.94 -11.22 -2.60
C LYS A 151 -12.61 -11.57 -1.16
N LYS A 152 -12.36 -12.86 -0.90
CA LYS A 152 -11.91 -13.38 0.39
C LYS A 152 -10.73 -14.34 0.20
N GLY A 153 -9.75 -14.24 1.08
CA GLY A 153 -8.54 -15.06 1.10
C GLY A 153 -7.29 -14.23 1.36
N LEU A 154 -6.32 -14.84 2.04
CA LEU A 154 -5.03 -14.20 2.33
C LEU A 154 -4.19 -13.96 1.07
N ARG A 155 -4.50 -14.63 -0.05
CA ARG A 155 -3.85 -14.38 -1.34
C ARG A 155 -4.74 -13.57 -2.25
N GLY A 156 -4.31 -12.35 -2.53
CA GLY A 156 -4.88 -11.50 -3.56
C GLY A 156 -5.99 -10.55 -3.12
N SER A 157 -6.41 -10.56 -1.86
CA SER A 157 -7.44 -9.62 -1.37
C SER A 157 -6.87 -8.23 -1.07
N ARG A 158 -5.85 -8.15 -0.21
CA ARG A 158 -5.23 -6.87 0.17
C ARG A 158 -4.53 -6.22 -1.03
N MET A 159 -4.65 -4.92 -1.18
CA MET A 159 -4.01 -4.18 -2.27
C MET A 159 -2.49 -4.12 -2.08
N ALA A 160 -1.75 -3.97 -3.19
CA ALA A 160 -0.28 -3.87 -3.19
C ALA A 160 0.22 -2.75 -4.10
N GLY A 161 -0.51 -1.65 -4.17
CA GLY A 161 -0.19 -0.51 -5.04
C GLY A 161 -1.34 -0.11 -5.96
N ASP A 162 -1.08 0.88 -6.81
CA ASP A 162 -2.04 1.48 -7.73
C ASP A 162 -2.42 0.50 -8.85
N PHE A 163 -3.62 0.71 -9.38
CA PHE A 163 -4.00 0.10 -10.65
C PHE A 163 -3.15 0.68 -11.77
N PHE A 164 -2.89 -0.14 -12.79
CA PHE A 164 -2.21 0.31 -14.01
C PHE A 164 -2.90 -0.26 -15.24
N ARG A 165 -2.68 0.38 -16.40
CA ARG A 165 -3.24 -0.08 -17.67
C ARG A 165 -2.15 -0.45 -18.65
N VAL A 166 -2.35 -1.57 -19.36
CA VAL A 166 -1.52 -1.99 -20.49
C VAL A 166 -2.44 -2.23 -21.67
N ASN A 167 -2.26 -1.49 -22.76
CA ASN A 167 -3.12 -1.56 -23.96
C ASN A 167 -4.63 -1.42 -23.65
N GLY A 168 -4.97 -0.54 -22.70
CA GLY A 168 -6.35 -0.30 -22.26
C GLY A 168 -6.88 -1.29 -21.21
N GLN A 169 -6.28 -2.48 -21.08
CA GLN A 169 -6.65 -3.47 -20.06
C GLN A 169 -6.19 -3.00 -18.68
N LEU A 170 -7.08 -3.11 -17.68
CA LEU A 170 -6.83 -2.73 -16.29
C LEU A 170 -6.20 -3.88 -15.51
N TYR A 171 -5.19 -3.57 -14.70
CA TYR A 171 -4.51 -4.51 -13.82
C TYR A 171 -4.46 -4.01 -12.39
N ARG A 172 -4.55 -4.94 -11.44
CA ARG A 172 -4.55 -4.67 -10.00
C ARG A 172 -3.42 -5.45 -9.32
N PRO A 173 -2.48 -4.76 -8.66
CA PRO A 173 -1.57 -5.40 -7.71
C PRO A 173 -2.27 -5.74 -6.40
N SER A 174 -1.90 -6.86 -5.80
CA SER A 174 -2.38 -7.32 -4.50
C SER A 174 -1.31 -8.10 -3.76
N GLN A 175 -1.44 -8.25 -2.45
CA GLN A 175 -0.49 -9.02 -1.65
C GLN A 175 -0.82 -10.51 -1.67
N ASP A 176 0.21 -11.33 -1.59
CA ASP A 176 0.13 -12.70 -1.11
C ASP A 176 0.51 -12.74 0.37
N CYS A 177 -0.48 -12.98 1.22
CA CYS A 177 -0.31 -13.05 2.67
C CYS A 177 -0.46 -14.49 3.23
N LEU A 178 -0.35 -15.53 2.40
CA LEU A 178 -0.54 -16.92 2.85
C LEU A 178 0.52 -17.36 3.87
N GLU A 179 1.78 -17.09 3.61
CA GLU A 179 2.88 -17.45 4.51
C GLU A 179 3.02 -16.42 5.64
N HIS A 180 3.03 -15.15 5.28
CA HIS A 180 3.02 -14.00 6.18
C HIS A 180 2.62 -12.74 5.41
N TYR A 181 2.33 -11.67 6.14
CA TYR A 181 1.98 -10.37 5.55
C TYR A 181 3.04 -9.90 4.54
N GLY A 182 2.62 -9.74 3.28
CA GLY A 182 3.49 -9.28 2.20
C GLY A 182 4.52 -10.31 1.69
N ALA A 183 4.29 -11.61 1.84
CA ALA A 183 5.20 -12.64 1.32
C ALA A 183 5.49 -12.48 -0.19
N GLY A 184 4.55 -11.94 -0.95
CA GLY A 184 4.77 -11.52 -2.34
C GLY A 184 3.66 -10.63 -2.88
N THR A 185 3.73 -10.34 -4.17
CA THR A 185 2.75 -9.55 -4.89
C THR A 185 2.15 -10.35 -6.04
N VAL A 186 0.82 -10.36 -6.15
CA VAL A 186 0.06 -10.97 -7.26
C VAL A 186 -0.52 -9.86 -8.14
N ILE A 187 -0.32 -9.99 -9.46
CA ILE A 187 -0.90 -9.09 -10.46
C ILE A 187 -2.11 -9.78 -11.09
N TRP A 188 -3.25 -9.07 -11.07
CA TRP A 188 -4.51 -9.53 -11.64
C TRP A 188 -4.90 -8.68 -12.84
N CYS A 189 -5.36 -9.31 -13.91
CA CYS A 189 -6.13 -8.67 -14.97
C CYS A 189 -7.57 -8.50 -14.47
N VAL A 190 -8.09 -7.27 -14.43
CA VAL A 190 -9.47 -7.01 -14.00
C VAL A 190 -10.42 -7.26 -15.17
N ASP A 191 -11.22 -8.31 -15.07
CA ASP A 191 -12.09 -8.77 -16.15
C ASP A 191 -13.46 -8.09 -16.09
N SER A 192 -13.98 -7.83 -14.88
CA SER A 192 -15.22 -7.08 -14.70
C SER A 192 -15.30 -6.41 -13.32
N VAL A 193 -15.97 -5.23 -13.28
CA VAL A 193 -16.27 -4.50 -12.06
C VAL A 193 -17.71 -3.98 -12.12
N SER A 194 -18.54 -4.46 -11.21
CA SER A 194 -19.87 -3.98 -10.87
C SER A 194 -20.18 -4.26 -9.40
N LEU A 195 -21.32 -3.80 -8.88
CA LEU A 195 -21.73 -4.04 -7.49
C LEU A 195 -22.09 -5.51 -7.21
N ASP A 196 -22.53 -6.23 -8.23
CA ASP A 196 -22.96 -7.62 -8.18
C ASP A 196 -21.90 -8.60 -8.69
N ARG A 197 -20.85 -8.11 -9.37
CA ARG A 197 -19.83 -8.95 -9.99
C ARG A 197 -18.48 -8.24 -10.01
N TYR A 198 -17.49 -8.88 -9.41
CA TYR A 198 -16.08 -8.52 -9.54
C TYR A 198 -15.31 -9.78 -9.92
N GLU A 199 -14.64 -9.73 -11.07
CA GLU A 199 -13.84 -10.85 -11.56
C GLU A 199 -12.50 -10.34 -12.04
N GLU A 200 -11.50 -11.17 -11.78
CA GLU A 200 -10.13 -10.90 -12.17
C GLU A 200 -9.39 -12.22 -12.39
N THR A 201 -8.44 -12.22 -13.33
CA THR A 201 -7.63 -13.37 -13.68
C THR A 201 -6.19 -13.11 -13.30
N GLU A 202 -5.56 -14.05 -12.60
CA GLU A 202 -4.15 -13.96 -12.25
C GLU A 202 -3.28 -13.98 -13.51
N VAL A 203 -2.35 -13.04 -13.63
CA VAL A 203 -1.43 -12.95 -14.77
C VAL A 203 0.03 -13.07 -14.40
N ALA A 204 0.41 -12.68 -13.19
CA ALA A 204 1.78 -12.77 -12.72
C ALA A 204 1.86 -12.79 -11.20
N VAL A 205 2.97 -13.35 -10.69
CA VAL A 205 3.31 -13.33 -9.27
C VAL A 205 4.77 -12.94 -9.12
N LEU A 206 5.04 -12.04 -8.19
CA LEU A 206 6.37 -11.59 -7.82
C LEU A 206 6.66 -12.02 -6.39
N TYR A 207 7.58 -12.97 -6.25
CA TYR A 207 8.15 -13.36 -4.97
C TYR A 207 9.59 -12.84 -4.85
N PRO A 208 10.05 -12.54 -3.62
CA PRO A 208 11.42 -12.13 -3.39
C PRO A 208 12.41 -13.21 -3.87
N GLN A 209 13.53 -12.77 -4.45
CA GLN A 209 14.61 -13.70 -4.77
C GLN A 209 15.46 -13.95 -3.52
N PRO A 210 15.82 -15.21 -3.18
CA PRO A 210 16.56 -15.53 -1.95
C PRO A 210 17.92 -14.83 -1.80
N ARG A 211 18.53 -14.40 -2.92
CA ARG A 211 19.82 -13.70 -2.93
C ARG A 211 19.69 -12.18 -3.14
N SER A 212 18.47 -11.65 -3.14
CA SER A 212 18.24 -10.21 -3.22
C SER A 212 18.51 -9.53 -1.88
N ASN A 213 18.52 -8.19 -1.88
CA ASN A 213 18.60 -7.41 -0.65
C ASN A 213 17.35 -7.52 0.23
N TYR A 214 16.26 -8.08 -0.29
CA TYR A 214 14.95 -8.19 0.35
C TYR A 214 14.37 -9.59 0.14
N PRO A 215 14.96 -10.62 0.78
CA PRO A 215 14.60 -12.02 0.51
C PRO A 215 13.29 -12.46 1.15
N ASP A 216 12.68 -11.65 2.03
CA ASP A 216 11.59 -12.09 2.90
C ASP A 216 10.20 -11.61 2.48
N GLY A 217 10.08 -10.67 1.54
CA GLY A 217 8.78 -10.20 1.06
C GLY A 217 8.86 -9.04 0.08
N LEU A 218 7.80 -8.86 -0.71
CA LEU A 218 7.59 -7.75 -1.64
C LEU A 218 6.13 -7.28 -1.50
N HIS A 219 5.90 -6.09 -0.93
CA HIS A 219 4.60 -5.75 -0.34
C HIS A 219 3.79 -4.79 -1.22
N THR A 220 4.45 -3.79 -1.79
CA THR A 220 3.82 -2.75 -2.61
C THR A 220 4.65 -2.47 -3.86
N ILE A 221 3.98 -2.44 -5.02
CA ILE A 221 4.55 -2.17 -6.34
C ILE A 221 3.74 -1.08 -7.05
N ASN A 222 4.44 -0.12 -7.67
CA ASN A 222 3.82 0.96 -8.44
C ASN A 222 4.61 1.26 -9.70
N PHE A 223 3.91 1.73 -10.73
CA PHE A 223 4.46 1.94 -12.06
C PHE A 223 4.26 3.39 -12.54
N SER A 224 5.22 3.87 -13.33
CA SER A 224 5.08 5.01 -14.24
C SER A 224 5.40 4.54 -15.66
N ASP A 225 5.45 5.46 -16.63
CA ASP A 225 5.76 5.13 -18.02
C ASP A 225 7.12 4.42 -18.16
N ASN A 226 8.13 4.83 -17.37
CA ASN A 226 9.48 4.29 -17.48
C ASN A 226 10.00 3.58 -16.21
N TRP A 227 9.30 3.68 -15.08
CA TRP A 227 9.78 3.14 -13.81
C TRP A 227 8.81 2.19 -13.15
N CYS A 228 9.39 1.26 -12.40
CA CYS A 228 8.71 0.48 -11.38
C CYS A 228 9.40 0.76 -10.05
N VAL A 229 8.61 1.04 -9.02
CA VAL A 229 9.08 1.11 -7.64
C VAL A 229 8.43 -0.01 -6.85
N ILE A 230 9.24 -0.68 -6.04
CA ILE A 230 8.80 -1.80 -5.21
C ILE A 230 9.51 -1.70 -3.86
N ASP A 231 8.78 -1.95 -2.77
CA ASP A 231 9.41 -2.16 -1.48
C ASP A 231 9.67 -3.65 -1.21
N GLY A 232 10.51 -3.93 -0.22
CA GLY A 232 10.84 -5.29 0.13
C GLY A 232 11.18 -5.44 1.59
N LEU A 233 10.93 -6.64 2.09
CA LEU A 233 11.20 -7.03 3.48
C LEU A 233 12.54 -7.77 3.56
N HIS A 234 13.32 -7.36 4.56
CA HIS A 234 14.51 -8.09 4.99
C HIS A 234 14.53 -8.14 6.52
N ILE A 235 14.15 -9.27 7.08
CA ILE A 235 14.20 -9.57 8.50
C ILE A 235 15.64 -9.93 8.83
N LYS A 236 16.39 -8.98 9.39
CA LYS A 236 17.70 -9.27 9.97
C LYS A 236 17.49 -9.91 11.35
N PRO A 237 17.96 -11.14 11.59
CA PRO A 237 17.91 -11.73 12.92
C PRO A 237 18.69 -10.84 13.89
N ASP A 238 18.03 -10.35 14.93
CA ASP A 238 18.69 -9.67 16.03
C ASP A 238 18.96 -10.69 17.14
N PHE A 239 20.20 -11.20 17.20
CA PHE A 239 20.66 -12.16 18.19
C PHE A 239 20.34 -11.72 19.63
N TRP A 240 20.26 -10.41 19.89
CA TRP A 240 19.99 -9.87 21.23
C TRP A 240 18.50 -9.82 21.60
N ARG A 241 17.59 -9.98 20.63
CA ARG A 241 16.14 -10.12 20.88
C ARG A 241 15.70 -11.57 21.06
N GLY A 242 16.52 -12.53 20.65
CA GLY A 242 16.43 -13.91 21.13
C GLY A 242 16.84 -13.94 22.59
N GLY A 243 15.89 -14.06 23.51
CA GLY A 243 16.18 -14.06 24.94
C GLY A 243 17.26 -15.08 25.30
N LEU A 244 18.25 -14.65 26.08
CA LEU A 244 19.15 -15.54 26.81
C LEU A 244 18.30 -16.41 27.74
N LEU A 245 17.98 -17.63 27.32
CA LEU A 245 17.40 -18.64 28.20
C LEU A 245 18.54 -19.21 29.04
N ARG A 246 18.63 -18.76 30.29
CA ARG A 246 19.43 -19.45 31.31
C ARG A 246 18.73 -20.77 31.60
N LEU A 247 19.26 -21.86 31.05
CA LEU A 247 18.88 -23.21 31.45
C LEU A 247 19.34 -23.40 32.91
N ASP A 248 18.46 -23.10 33.87
CA ASP A 248 18.69 -23.57 35.23
C ASP A 248 18.68 -25.10 35.21
N LYS A 249 19.64 -25.71 35.92
CA LYS A 249 19.89 -27.16 36.06
C LYS A 249 18.68 -28.00 36.55
N LYS A 250 17.48 -27.43 36.62
CA LYS A 250 16.26 -28.05 37.14
C LYS A 250 15.33 -28.64 36.08
N PHE A 251 15.65 -28.54 34.79
CA PHE A 251 14.99 -29.36 33.77
C PHE A 251 15.85 -30.59 33.50
N GLY A 252 15.53 -31.68 34.21
CA GLY A 252 16.09 -33.01 34.00
C GLY A 252 15.67 -33.60 32.65
N LEU A 253 16.20 -33.04 31.57
CA LEU A 253 16.14 -33.64 30.24
C LEU A 253 17.50 -34.28 29.98
N GLY A 254 17.61 -35.54 30.39
CA GLY A 254 18.64 -36.43 29.88
C GLY A 254 18.34 -36.69 28.41
N PHE A 255 19.24 -36.27 27.53
CA PHE A 255 19.37 -36.80 26.19
C PHE A 255 20.84 -37.06 25.95
N PHE A 256 21.13 -38.18 25.28
CA PHE A 256 22.39 -38.90 25.13
C PHE A 256 22.70 -39.89 26.27
N ASP A 257 22.13 -41.10 26.15
CA ASP A 257 22.95 -42.29 25.86
C ASP A 257 22.81 -42.61 24.36
#